data_AF-A0A2G8DIA6-F1
#
_entry.id   AF-A0A2G8DIA6-F1
#
_cell.length_a   1.000
_cell.length_b   1.000
_cell.length_c   1.000
_cell.angle_alpha   90.00
_cell.angle_beta   90.00
_cell.angle_gamma   90.00
#
_symmetry.space_group_name_H-M   'P 1'
#
loop_
_entity.id
_entity.type
_entity.pdbx_description
1 polymer ?
#
loop_
_entity_poly.entity_id
_entity_poly.type
_entity_poly.pdbx_seq_one_letter_code
_entity_poly.pdbx_strand_id
1 'polypeptide(L)'
;MKKGNVVTLVLAVLLLSICTITSLFALNVVSSNRENTQLMLEASVMRGVRVSAEKLLLFSMEHGKKLAVEINGYHLETDEINGSWCVRLDNGDEEEIIFAEGR
;
A
#
# COMPACT_ATOMS: atom_id res chain seq x y z
N MET A 1 -6.30 30.60 -51.02
CA MET A 1 -5.34 30.31 -49.92
C MET A 1 -3.97 30.04 -50.53
N LYS A 2 -2.90 30.71 -50.09
CA LYS A 2 -1.53 30.46 -50.59
C LYS A 2 -1.06 29.07 -50.12
N LYS A 3 -0.43 28.26 -50.98
CA LYS A 3 0.06 26.89 -50.67
C LYS A 3 0.85 26.81 -49.34
N GLY A 4 1.63 27.84 -49.01
CA GLY A 4 2.38 27.92 -47.75
C GLY A 4 1.50 27.87 -46.49
N ASN A 5 0.27 28.38 -46.54
CA ASN A 5 -0.66 28.40 -45.41
C ASN A 5 -1.29 27.03 -45.12
N VAL A 6 -1.36 26.15 -46.13
CA VAL A 6 -1.86 24.78 -45.96
C VAL A 6 -0.78 23.89 -45.35
N VAL A 7 0.48 24.06 -45.80
CA VAL A 7 1.63 23.31 -45.26
C VAL A 7 1.86 23.63 -43.79
N THR A 8 1.83 24.91 -43.40
CA THR A 8 1.98 25.30 -41.99
C THR A 8 0.85 24.76 -41.11
N LEU A 9 -0.39 24.74 -41.61
CA LEU A 9 -1.54 24.19 -40.88
C LEU A 9 -1.41 22.68 -40.67
N VAL A 10 -1.01 21.93 -41.69
CA VAL A 10 -0.74 20.48 -41.57
C VAL A 10 0.39 20.21 -40.56
N LEU A 11 1.46 21.00 -40.61
CA LEU A 11 2.57 20.86 -39.67
C LEU A 11 2.13 21.13 -38.22
N ALA A 12 1.31 22.16 -38.01
CA ALA A 12 0.77 22.50 -36.69
C ALA A 12 -0.15 21.39 -36.14
N VAL A 13 -1.00 20.81 -36.99
CA VAL A 13 -1.86 19.68 -36.57
C VAL A 13 -1.02 18.45 -36.22
N LEU A 14 0.01 18.14 -37.01
CA LEU A 14 0.93 17.04 -36.72
C LEU A 14 1.67 17.26 -35.40
N LEU A 15 2.20 18.46 -35.16
CA LEU A 15 2.86 18.80 -33.91
C LEU A 15 1.91 18.71 -32.71
N LEU A 16 0.69 19.24 -32.84
CA LEU A 16 -0.33 19.13 -31.79
C LEU A 16 -0.68 17.67 -31.51
N SER A 17 -0.83 16.83 -32.55
CA SER A 17 -1.14 15.42 -32.37
C SER A 17 -0.02 14.69 -31.62
N ILE A 18 1.25 14.94 -31.96
CA ILE A 18 2.40 14.34 -31.28
C ILE A 18 2.44 14.81 -29.81
N CYS A 19 2.24 16.10 -29.56
CA CYS A 19 2.20 16.66 -28.20
C CYS A 19 1.07 16.05 -27.35
N THR A 20 -0.11 15.83 -27.94
CA THR A 20 -1.23 15.20 -27.23
C THR A 20 -0.94 13.75 -26.88
N ILE A 21 -0.36 12.98 -27.79
CA ILE A 21 -0.02 11.56 -27.56
C ILE A 21 1.05 11.43 -26.47
N THR A 22 2.11 12.24 -26.52
CA THR A 22 3.17 12.21 -25.49
C THR A 22 2.65 12.64 -24.13
N SER A 23 1.75 13.65 -24.08
CA SER A 23 1.12 14.07 -22.83
C SER A 23 0.24 12.98 -22.23
N LEU A 24 -0.57 12.30 -23.05
CA LEU A 24 -1.38 11.16 -22.60
C LEU A 24 -0.52 10.02 -22.06
N PHE A 25 0.57 9.69 -22.75
CA PHE A 25 1.49 8.65 -22.29
C PHE A 25 2.14 9.03 -20.95
N ALA A 26 2.59 10.27 -20.80
CA ALA A 26 3.17 10.76 -19.55
C ALA A 26 2.16 10.70 -18.39
N LEU A 27 0.90 11.12 -18.62
CA LEU A 27 -0.16 11.04 -17.62
C LEU A 27 -0.44 9.60 -17.18
N ASN A 28 -0.49 8.66 -18.12
CA ASN A 28 -0.69 7.25 -17.81
C ASN A 28 0.45 6.67 -16.97
N VAL A 29 1.70 7.01 -17.31
CA VAL A 29 2.88 6.58 -16.53
C VAL A 29 2.85 7.17 -15.12
N VAL A 30 2.53 8.45 -14.97
CA VAL A 30 2.41 9.09 -13.66
C VAL A 30 1.29 8.45 -12.83
N SER A 31 0.15 8.16 -13.44
CA SER A 31 -0.97 7.49 -12.76
C SER A 31 -0.58 6.10 -12.27
N SER A 32 0.04 5.29 -13.14
CA SER A 32 0.49 3.94 -12.78
C SER A 32 1.56 3.98 -11.69
N ASN A 33 2.51 4.93 -11.74
CA ASN A 33 3.48 5.11 -10.66
C ASN A 33 2.83 5.50 -9.34
N ARG A 34 1.77 6.31 -9.37
CA ARG A 34 1.02 6.68 -8.16
C ARG A 34 0.37 5.44 -7.53
N GLU A 35 -0.30 4.62 -8.32
CA GLU A 35 -0.92 3.37 -7.84
C GLU A 35 0.13 2.41 -7.26
N ASN A 36 1.24 2.20 -7.97
CA ASN A 36 2.33 1.35 -7.49
C ASN A 36 2.94 1.86 -6.19
N THR A 37 3.12 3.18 -6.06
CA THR A 37 3.65 3.79 -4.84
C THR A 37 2.68 3.63 -3.67
N GLN A 38 1.38 3.74 -3.93
CA GLN A 38 0.34 3.52 -2.92
C GLN A 38 0.38 2.07 -2.41
N LEU A 39 0.37 1.08 -3.31
CA LEU A 39 0.48 -0.34 -2.96
C LEU A 39 1.77 -0.64 -2.18
N MET A 40 2.89 -0.03 -2.59
CA MET A 40 4.16 -0.19 -1.89
C MET A 40 4.11 0.40 -0.47
N LEU A 41 3.43 1.53 -0.28
CA LEU A 41 3.24 2.15 1.02
C LEU A 41 2.37 1.28 1.93
N GLU A 42 1.23 0.80 1.42
CA GLU A 42 0.32 -0.11 2.12
C GLU A 42 1.05 -1.39 2.56
N ALA A 43 1.79 -2.03 1.64
CA ALA A 43 2.62 -3.19 1.97
C ALA A 43 3.71 -2.89 3.01
N SER A 44 4.31 -1.70 2.96
CA SER A 44 5.33 -1.28 3.93
C SER A 44 4.73 -1.07 5.33
N VAL A 45 3.55 -0.46 5.40
CA VAL A 45 2.79 -0.29 6.66
C VAL A 45 2.45 -1.66 7.23
N MET A 46 1.84 -2.54 6.42
CA MET A 46 1.43 -3.88 6.86
C MET A 46 2.62 -4.70 7.38
N ARG A 47 3.77 -4.63 6.69
CA ARG A 47 5.01 -5.26 7.17
C ARG A 47 5.45 -4.71 8.53
N GLY A 48 5.40 -3.39 8.73
CA GLY A 48 5.72 -2.77 10.01
C GLY A 48 4.77 -3.17 11.14
N VAL A 49 3.47 -3.28 10.84
CA VAL A 49 2.44 -3.73 11.78
C VAL A 49 2.69 -5.18 12.18
N ARG A 50 2.95 -6.10 11.23
CA ARG A 50 3.27 -7.50 11.53
C ARG A 50 4.49 -7.66 12.45
N VAL A 51 5.59 -6.95 12.15
CA VAL A 51 6.78 -6.96 13.02
C VAL A 51 6.47 -6.46 14.44
N SER A 52 5.57 -5.47 14.55
CA SER A 52 5.13 -4.95 15.85
C SER A 52 4.24 -5.96 16.58
N ALA A 53 3.36 -6.66 15.86
CA ALA A 53 2.51 -7.72 16.37
C ALA A 53 3.32 -8.89 16.93
N GLU A 54 4.35 -9.34 16.21
CA GLU A 54 5.27 -10.39 16.67
C GLU A 54 5.97 -10.00 17.97
N LYS A 55 6.44 -8.75 18.09
CA LYS A 55 7.06 -8.25 19.32
C LYS A 55 6.07 -8.16 20.48
N LEU A 56 4.85 -7.71 20.21
CA LEU A 56 3.78 -7.64 21.21
C LEU A 56 3.42 -9.04 21.72
N LEU A 57 3.36 -10.01 20.81
CA LEU A 57 3.12 -11.40 21.12
C LEU A 57 4.22 -11.99 22.00
N LEU A 58 5.49 -11.80 21.63
CA LEU A 58 6.63 -12.24 22.44
C LEU A 58 6.61 -11.63 23.84
N PHE A 59 6.35 -10.33 23.96
CA PHE A 59 6.24 -9.67 25.26
C PHE A 59 5.11 -10.28 26.10
N SER A 60 3.96 -10.53 25.48
CA SER A 60 2.78 -11.10 26.14
C SER A 60 3.04 -12.52 26.64
N MET A 61 3.73 -13.34 25.84
CA MET A 61 4.19 -14.68 26.23
C MET A 61 5.15 -14.65 27.41
N GLU A 62 6.15 -13.75 27.38
CA GLU A 62 7.18 -13.67 28.43
C GLU A 62 6.59 -13.21 29.78
N HIS A 63 5.60 -12.31 29.75
CA HIS A 63 5.05 -11.69 30.95
C HIS A 63 3.68 -12.23 31.36
N GLY A 64 3.08 -13.11 30.55
CA GLY A 64 1.75 -13.68 30.78
C GLY A 64 0.64 -12.63 30.81
N LYS A 65 0.74 -11.57 29.98
CA LYS A 65 -0.21 -10.45 29.97
C LYS A 65 -0.81 -10.24 28.60
N LYS A 66 -2.13 -10.11 28.56
CA LYS A 66 -2.86 -9.65 27.37
C LYS A 66 -2.65 -8.16 27.19
N LEU A 67 -2.43 -7.74 25.96
CA LEU A 67 -2.19 -6.35 25.58
C LEU A 67 -3.02 -6.03 24.35
N ALA A 68 -3.59 -4.82 24.36
CA ALA A 68 -4.28 -4.25 23.21
C ALA A 68 -3.64 -2.90 22.89
N VAL A 69 -3.21 -2.70 21.65
CA VAL A 69 -2.58 -1.46 21.17
C VAL A 69 -3.07 -1.13 19.77
N GLU A 70 -3.03 0.15 19.41
CA GLU A 70 -3.38 0.61 18.07
C GLU A 70 -2.15 1.18 17.37
N ILE A 71 -1.84 0.70 16.18
CA ILE A 71 -0.66 1.09 15.39
C ILE A 71 -1.07 1.25 13.92
N ASN A 72 -0.85 2.43 13.36
CA ASN A 72 -1.12 2.73 11.94
C ASN A 72 -2.54 2.36 11.46
N GLY A 73 -3.54 2.53 12.34
CA GLY A 73 -4.94 2.18 12.04
C GLY A 73 -5.28 0.69 12.19
N TYR A 74 -4.33 -0.13 12.62
CA TYR A 74 -4.59 -1.52 13.03
C TYR A 74 -4.72 -1.58 14.55
N HIS A 75 -5.76 -2.28 15.02
CA HIS A 75 -5.90 -2.75 16.37
C HIS A 75 -5.18 -4.09 16.51
N LEU A 76 -4.25 -4.17 17.46
CA LEU A 76 -3.49 -5.38 17.77
C LEU A 76 -3.86 -5.83 19.18
N GLU A 77 -4.39 -7.05 19.31
CA GLU A 77 -4.76 -7.62 20.61
C GLU A 77 -4.11 -8.99 20.79
N THR A 78 -3.42 -9.19 21.92
CA THR A 78 -2.87 -10.49 22.30
C THR A 78 -3.82 -11.27 23.18
N ASP A 79 -3.97 -12.55 22.86
CA ASP A 79 -4.84 -13.47 23.59
C ASP A 79 -4.16 -14.84 23.72
N GLU A 80 -4.71 -15.67 24.62
CA GLU A 80 -4.27 -17.05 24.82
C GLU A 80 -5.43 -17.98 24.45
N ILE A 81 -5.26 -18.73 23.35
CA ILE A 81 -6.25 -19.66 22.82
C ILE A 81 -5.68 -21.07 22.91
N ASN A 82 -6.36 -21.96 23.62
CA ASN A 82 -5.96 -23.38 23.78
C ASN A 82 -4.53 -23.57 24.31
N GLY A 83 -4.06 -22.67 25.18
CA GLY A 83 -2.70 -22.70 25.75
C GLY A 83 -1.60 -22.22 24.80
N SER A 84 -1.96 -21.64 23.66
CA SER A 84 -1.04 -20.97 22.75
C SER A 84 -1.36 -19.48 22.68
N TRP A 85 -0.33 -18.64 22.72
CA TRP A 85 -0.49 -17.20 22.57
C TRP A 85 -0.67 -16.84 21.09
N CYS A 86 -1.54 -15.88 20.82
CA CYS A 86 -1.73 -15.30 19.51
C CYS A 86 -1.89 -13.78 19.59
N VAL A 87 -1.64 -13.11 18.47
CA VAL A 87 -1.97 -11.71 18.27
C VAL A 87 -2.94 -11.60 17.10
N ARG A 88 -4.02 -10.86 17.31
CA ARG A 88 -5.00 -10.51 16.29
C ARG A 88 -4.69 -9.11 15.78
N LEU A 89 -4.73 -8.93 14.47
CA LEU A 89 -4.58 -7.66 13.78
C LEU A 89 -5.91 -7.37 13.07
N ASP A 90 -6.50 -6.21 13.33
CA ASP A 90 -7.77 -5.79 12.74
C ASP A 90 -7.70 -4.31 12.35
N ASN A 91 -8.00 -3.96 11.09
CA ASN A 91 -8.10 -2.56 10.64
C ASN A 91 -9.54 -2.15 10.27
N GLY A 92 -10.53 -2.99 10.55
CA GLY A 92 -11.94 -2.82 10.19
C GLY A 92 -12.32 -3.39 8.82
N ASP A 93 -11.35 -3.61 7.93
CA ASP A 93 -11.54 -4.19 6.60
C ASP A 93 -11.01 -5.63 6.51
N GLU A 94 -9.90 -5.93 7.19
CA GLU A 94 -9.21 -7.20 7.21
C GLU A 94 -8.82 -7.61 8.64
N GLU A 95 -9.04 -8.89 8.96
CA GLU A 95 -8.65 -9.50 10.23
C GLU A 95 -7.62 -10.62 9.98
N GLU A 96 -6.47 -10.56 10.64
CA GLU A 96 -5.41 -11.57 10.59
C GLU A 96 -5.04 -12.02 12.00
N ILE A 97 -4.87 -13.33 12.22
CA ILE A 97 -4.41 -13.89 13.50
C ILE A 97 -3.08 -14.58 13.30
N ILE A 98 -2.08 -14.16 14.08
CA ILE A 98 -0.74 -14.73 14.10
C ILE A 98 -0.56 -15.49 15.41
N PHE A 99 -0.28 -16.78 15.31
CA PHE A 99 0.03 -17.62 16.47
C PHE A 99 1.53 -17.56 16.77
N ALA A 100 1.89 -17.71 18.04
CA ALA A 100 3.28 -17.90 18.41
C ALA A 100 3.75 -19.23 17.80
N GLU A 101 4.81 -19.19 17.00
CA GLU A 101 5.44 -20.43 16.54
C GLU A 101 5.92 -21.21 17.78
N GLY A 102 5.38 -22.41 17.94
CA GLY A 102 5.65 -23.26 19.10
C GLY A 102 7.11 -23.70 19.16
N ARG A 103 7.69 -23.64 20.36
CA ARG A 103 8.82 -24.50 20.75
C ARG A 103 8.30 -25.82 21.27
#